data_AF-A0A839LRX4-F1
#
_entry.id   AF-A0A839LRX4-F1
#
_cell.length_a   1.000
_cell.length_b   1.000
_cell.length_c   1.000
_cell.angle_alpha   90.00
_cell.angle_beta   90.00
_cell.angle_gamma   90.00
#
_symmetry.space_group_name_H-M   'P 1'
#
loop_
_entity.id
_entity.type
_entity.pdbx_description
1 polymer ?
#
loop_
_entity_poly.entity_id
_entity_poly.type
_entity_poly.pdbx_seq_one_letter_code
_entity_poly.pdbx_strand_id
1 'polypeptide(L)'
;NESFAGAVERLGAEAWLRRQGSPQAWQRYRQGDERRRGFLALNLRYRERLAELYASAQDEAAKRAAKQALFAAMRADYERLKREEWGGFAGYDAWYARANNASLAVLGAYHELTPQFERLHARLGGDWARFYAEVRRLAALPAPQRRL
;
A
#
# COMPACT_ATOMS: atom_id res chain seq x y z
N ASN A 1 3.22 -4.43 13.93
CA ASN A 1 3.45 -3.50 12.81
C ASN A 1 2.99 -4.19 11.54
N GLU A 2 1.90 -3.73 10.93
CA GLU A 2 1.28 -4.40 9.77
C GLU A 2 2.12 -4.25 8.49
N SER A 3 2.97 -3.22 8.34
CA SER A 3 3.90 -3.12 7.21
C SER A 3 4.94 -4.25 7.21
N PHE A 4 5.37 -4.66 8.40
CA PHE A 4 6.24 -5.82 8.57
C PHE A 4 5.50 -7.12 8.25
N ALA A 5 4.25 -7.27 8.73
CA ALA A 5 3.42 -8.42 8.42
C ALA A 5 3.18 -8.57 6.92
N GLY A 6 2.87 -7.48 6.21
CA GLY A 6 2.68 -7.48 4.76
C GLY A 6 3.95 -7.80 3.97
N ALA A 7 5.13 -7.40 4.44
CA ALA A 7 6.40 -7.78 3.84
C ALA A 7 6.69 -9.29 4.04
N VAL A 8 6.49 -9.80 5.25
CA VAL A 8 6.68 -11.22 5.59
C VAL A 8 5.70 -12.10 4.80
N GLU A 9 4.43 -11.69 4.68
CA GLU A 9 3.42 -12.39 3.90
C GLU A 9 3.85 -12.53 2.42
N ARG A 10 4.31 -11.44 1.79
CA ARG A 10 4.77 -11.45 0.39
C ARG A 10 6.00 -12.32 0.18
N LEU A 11 7.03 -12.10 0.99
CA LEU A 11 8.27 -12.86 0.92
C LEU A 11 8.03 -14.36 1.18
N GLY A 12 7.14 -14.69 2.12
CA GLY A 12 6.72 -16.05 2.43
C GLY A 12 5.91 -16.70 1.31
N ALA A 13 4.93 -15.98 0.75
CA ALA A 13 4.12 -16.44 -0.37
C ALA A 13 4.98 -16.72 -1.61
N GLU A 14 5.92 -15.83 -1.94
CA GLU A 14 6.85 -16.04 -3.06
C GLU A 14 7.81 -17.20 -2.81
N ALA A 15 8.32 -17.36 -1.59
CA ALA A 15 9.21 -18.48 -1.24
C ALA A 15 8.47 -19.82 -1.33
N TRP A 16 7.20 -19.87 -0.89
CA TRP A 16 6.37 -21.06 -1.02
C TRP A 16 6.02 -21.36 -2.49
N LEU A 17 5.59 -20.35 -3.25
CA LEU A 17 5.28 -20.49 -4.68
C LEU A 17 6.48 -20.94 -5.51
N ARG A 18 7.70 -20.50 -5.16
CA ARG A 18 8.94 -20.96 -5.81
C ARG A 18 9.22 -22.44 -5.56
N ARG A 19 8.86 -22.96 -4.40
CA ARG A 19 9.12 -24.36 -4.02
C ARG A 19 8.00 -25.32 -4.46
N GLN A 20 6.75 -24.86 -4.43
CA GLN A 20 5.57 -25.73 -4.52
C GLN A 20 4.43 -25.17 -5.40
N GLY A 21 4.60 -23.97 -5.97
CA GLY A 21 3.54 -23.28 -6.70
C GLY A 21 3.32 -23.84 -8.10
N SER A 22 2.06 -24.18 -8.41
CA SER A 22 1.64 -24.46 -9.79
C SER A 22 1.65 -23.17 -10.64
N PRO A 23 1.74 -23.27 -11.98
CA PRO A 23 1.61 -22.10 -12.86
C PRO A 23 0.32 -21.29 -12.60
N GLN A 24 -0.78 -21.97 -12.30
CA GLN A 24 -2.05 -21.32 -11.95
C GLN A 24 -1.97 -20.57 -10.62
N ALA A 25 -1.29 -21.12 -9.61
CA ALA A 25 -1.09 -20.45 -8.33
C ALA A 25 -0.24 -19.17 -8.51
N TRP A 26 0.80 -19.23 -9.34
CA TRP A 26 1.61 -18.07 -9.72
C TRP A 26 0.79 -17.00 -10.44
N GLN A 27 -0.07 -17.39 -11.39
CA GLN A 27 -0.95 -16.44 -12.09
C GLN A 27 -1.91 -15.74 -11.13
N ARG A 28 -2.54 -16.48 -10.21
CA ARG A 28 -3.44 -15.90 -9.20
C ARG A 28 -2.71 -14.93 -8.26
N TYR A 29 -1.52 -15.30 -7.80
CA TYR A 29 -0.68 -14.43 -6.97
C TYR A 29 -0.34 -13.13 -7.69
N ARG A 30 0.13 -13.22 -8.95
CA ARG A 30 0.47 -12.04 -9.75
C ARG A 30 -0.70 -11.11 -9.96
N GLN A 31 -1.87 -11.64 -10.31
CA GLN A 31 -3.09 -10.85 -10.47
C GLN A 31 -3.51 -10.17 -9.15
N GLY A 32 -3.41 -10.87 -8.02
CA GLY A 32 -3.66 -10.29 -6.70
C GLY A 32 -2.70 -9.14 -6.39
N ASP A 33 -1.41 -9.35 -6.68
CA ASP A 33 -0.40 -8.33 -6.44
C ASP A 33 -0.54 -7.11 -7.35
N GLU A 34 -0.89 -7.30 -8.61
CA GLU A 34 -1.18 -6.21 -9.56
C GLU A 34 -2.33 -5.33 -9.05
N ARG A 35 -3.44 -5.93 -8.61
CA ARG A 35 -4.57 -5.20 -8.03
C ARG A 35 -4.19 -4.45 -6.77
N ARG A 36 -3.44 -5.10 -5.87
CA ARG A 36 -2.92 -4.47 -4.67
C ARG A 36 -2.07 -3.26 -5.04
N ARG A 37 -1.07 -3.39 -5.91
CA ARG A 37 -0.21 -2.27 -6.35
C ARG A 37 -1.04 -1.12 -6.96
N GLY A 38 -2.02 -1.44 -7.80
CA GLY A 38 -2.91 -0.43 -8.39
C GLY A 38 -3.74 0.32 -7.33
N PHE A 39 -4.30 -0.41 -6.37
CA PHE A 39 -5.02 0.17 -5.23
C PHE A 39 -4.12 1.14 -4.45
N LEU A 40 -2.86 0.77 -4.21
CA LEU A 40 -1.92 1.60 -3.47
C LEU A 40 -1.51 2.85 -4.22
N ALA A 41 -1.11 2.69 -5.49
CA ALA A 41 -0.70 3.80 -6.34
C ALA A 41 -1.81 4.85 -6.46
N LEU A 42 -3.05 4.41 -6.66
CA LEU A 42 -4.20 5.30 -6.77
C LEU A 42 -4.40 6.12 -5.49
N ASN A 43 -4.38 5.48 -4.32
CA ASN A 43 -4.62 6.18 -3.07
C ASN A 43 -3.46 7.12 -2.66
N LEU A 44 -2.21 6.73 -2.91
CA LEU A 44 -1.06 7.59 -2.65
C LEU A 44 -1.13 8.88 -3.49
N ARG A 45 -1.48 8.76 -4.78
CA ARG A 45 -1.69 9.92 -5.66
C ARG A 45 -2.73 10.89 -5.11
N TYR A 46 -3.85 10.38 -4.58
CA TYR A 46 -4.89 11.25 -4.01
C TYR A 46 -4.52 11.82 -2.65
N ARG A 47 -3.71 11.11 -1.85
CA ARG A 47 -3.14 11.64 -0.61
C ARG A 47 -2.25 12.85 -0.91
N GLU A 48 -1.40 12.78 -1.94
CA GLU A 48 -0.55 13.90 -2.37
C GLU A 48 -1.38 15.10 -2.82
N ARG A 49 -2.38 14.90 -3.68
CA ARG A 49 -3.31 15.97 -4.12
C ARG A 49 -4.05 16.63 -2.96
N LEU A 50 -4.47 15.85 -1.96
CA LEU A 50 -5.11 16.38 -0.75
C LEU A 50 -4.12 17.19 0.10
N ALA A 51 -2.86 16.74 0.20
CA ALA A 51 -1.82 17.48 0.90
C ALA A 51 -1.55 18.85 0.24
N GLU A 52 -1.44 18.89 -1.08
CA GLU A 52 -1.32 20.12 -1.87
C GLU A 52 -2.52 21.05 -1.65
N LEU A 53 -3.74 20.51 -1.69
CA LEU A 53 -4.96 21.26 -1.43
C LEU A 53 -4.92 21.91 -0.03
N TYR A 54 -4.52 21.17 0.99
CA TYR A 54 -4.47 21.68 2.37
C TYR A 54 -3.38 22.74 2.56
N ALA A 55 -2.24 22.60 1.86
CA ALA A 55 -1.17 23.58 1.85
C ALA A 55 -1.49 24.86 1.05
N SER A 56 -2.53 24.85 0.22
CA SER A 56 -2.90 25.99 -0.62
C SER A 56 -3.44 27.19 0.19
N ALA A 57 -3.41 28.38 -0.43
CA ALA A 57 -3.93 29.62 0.14
C ALA A 57 -5.46 29.79 -0.02
N GLN A 58 -6.18 28.76 -0.47
CA GLN A 58 -7.63 28.79 -0.59
C GLN A 58 -8.31 28.93 0.77
N ASP A 59 -9.50 29.54 0.79
CA ASP A 59 -10.34 29.58 1.98
C ASP A 59 -10.90 28.19 2.35
N GLU A 60 -11.44 28.07 3.56
CA GLU A 60 -11.96 26.82 4.09
C GLU A 60 -13.20 26.29 3.36
N ALA A 61 -14.00 27.15 2.73
CA ALA A 61 -15.16 26.72 1.94
C ALA A 61 -14.70 26.09 0.62
N ALA A 62 -13.77 26.76 -0.07
CA ALA A 62 -13.14 26.27 -1.29
C ALA A 62 -12.40 24.95 -1.06
N LYS A 63 -11.60 24.85 0.02
CA LYS A 63 -10.91 23.60 0.39
C LYS A 63 -11.88 22.44 0.64
N ARG A 64 -13.02 22.69 1.30
CA ARG A 64 -14.05 21.65 1.53
C ARG A 64 -14.69 21.18 0.23
N ALA A 65 -15.02 22.10 -0.69
CA ALA A 65 -15.58 21.74 -1.98
C ALA A 65 -14.58 20.95 -2.84
N ALA A 66 -13.33 21.42 -2.93
CA ALA A 66 -12.26 20.76 -3.67
C ALA A 66 -11.95 19.37 -3.09
N LYS A 67 -11.97 19.20 -1.77
CA LYS A 67 -11.83 17.89 -1.12
C LYS A 67 -12.91 16.92 -1.58
N GLN A 68 -14.17 17.33 -1.61
CA GLN A 68 -15.27 16.47 -2.07
C GLN A 68 -15.08 16.07 -3.54
N ALA A 69 -14.68 17.02 -4.40
CA ALA A 69 -14.37 16.77 -5.80
C ALA A 69 -13.22 15.75 -5.96
N LEU A 70 -12.16 15.85 -5.16
CA LEU A 70 -11.06 14.89 -5.15
C LEU A 70 -11.52 13.48 -4.75
N PHE A 71 -12.36 13.33 -3.73
CA PHE A 71 -12.90 12.02 -3.35
C PHE A 71 -13.85 11.44 -4.40
N ALA A 72 -14.61 12.28 -5.11
CA ALA A 72 -15.45 11.83 -6.23
C ALA A 72 -14.59 11.36 -7.41
N ALA A 73 -13.56 12.13 -7.78
CA ALA A 73 -12.61 11.78 -8.82
C ALA A 73 -11.84 10.48 -8.47
N MET A 74 -11.47 10.29 -7.21
CA MET A 74 -10.82 9.08 -6.74
C MET A 74 -11.69 7.83 -6.94
N ARG A 75 -12.99 7.92 -6.64
CA ARG A 75 -13.94 6.83 -6.88
C ARG A 75 -14.13 6.55 -8.38
N ALA A 76 -14.18 7.59 -9.21
CA ALA A 76 -14.27 7.42 -10.66
C ALA A 76 -13.01 6.77 -11.25
N ASP A 77 -11.82 7.18 -10.81
CA ASP A 77 -10.55 6.56 -11.20
C ASP A 77 -10.46 5.10 -10.76
N TYR A 78 -10.97 4.78 -9.57
CA TYR A 78 -11.09 3.41 -9.09
C TYR A 78 -12.01 2.56 -9.99
N GLU A 79 -13.19 3.05 -10.33
CA GLU A 79 -14.11 2.34 -11.20
C GLU A 79 -13.51 2.12 -12.59
N ARG A 80 -12.73 3.08 -13.10
CA ARG A 80 -11.97 2.92 -14.34
C ARG A 80 -10.94 1.81 -14.22
N LEU A 81 -10.10 1.85 -13.19
CA LEU A 81 -9.07 0.84 -12.91
C LEU A 81 -9.68 -0.56 -12.77
N LYS A 82 -10.81 -0.67 -12.07
CA LYS A 82 -11.56 -1.92 -11.90
C LYS A 82 -12.02 -2.51 -13.24
N ARG A 83 -12.58 -1.69 -14.13
CA ARG A 83 -13.07 -2.13 -15.45
C ARG A 83 -11.95 -2.47 -16.42
N GLU A 84 -10.93 -1.63 -16.49
CA GLU A 84 -9.91 -1.70 -17.55
C GLU A 84 -8.79 -2.68 -17.22
N GLU A 85 -8.33 -2.73 -15.97
CA GLU A 85 -7.13 -3.49 -15.60
C GLU A 85 -7.45 -4.73 -14.77
N TRP A 86 -8.55 -4.73 -14.01
CA TRP A 86 -8.80 -5.76 -13.00
C TRP A 86 -9.90 -6.75 -13.37
N GLY A 87 -10.47 -6.64 -14.57
CA GLY A 87 -11.53 -7.53 -15.04
C GLY A 87 -12.78 -7.50 -14.16
N GLY A 88 -13.11 -6.34 -13.58
CA GLY A 88 -14.29 -6.17 -12.74
C GLY A 88 -14.12 -6.58 -11.27
N PHE A 89 -12.89 -6.85 -10.80
CA PHE A 89 -12.66 -7.22 -9.41
C PHE A 89 -13.13 -6.13 -8.43
N ALA A 90 -14.14 -6.46 -7.62
CA ALA A 90 -14.82 -5.54 -6.71
C ALA A 90 -14.33 -5.58 -5.24
N GLY A 91 -13.18 -6.21 -4.97
CA GLY A 91 -12.71 -6.44 -3.60
C GLY A 91 -12.41 -5.19 -2.77
N TYR A 92 -12.33 -4.01 -3.40
CA TYR A 92 -12.11 -2.73 -2.72
C TYR A 92 -13.35 -1.82 -2.74
N ASP A 93 -14.50 -2.24 -3.28
CA ASP A 93 -15.71 -1.41 -3.42
C ASP A 93 -16.16 -0.86 -2.06
N ALA A 94 -16.22 -1.72 -1.05
CA ALA A 94 -16.59 -1.32 0.30
C ALA A 94 -15.59 -0.34 0.93
N TRP A 95 -14.31 -0.38 0.54
CA TRP A 95 -13.31 0.58 1.01
C TRP A 95 -13.53 1.94 0.36
N TYR A 96 -13.71 2.00 -0.96
CA TYR A 96 -13.96 3.27 -1.67
C TYR A 96 -15.29 3.91 -1.29
N ALA A 97 -16.31 3.12 -0.96
CA ALA A 97 -17.58 3.62 -0.44
C ALA A 97 -17.40 4.46 0.84
N ARG A 98 -16.55 4.01 1.75
CA ARG A 98 -16.31 4.65 3.06
C ARG A 98 -15.08 5.57 3.12
N ALA A 99 -14.35 5.70 2.01
CA ALA A 99 -13.05 6.38 2.00
C ALA A 99 -13.16 7.86 2.42
N ASN A 100 -12.25 8.26 3.30
CA ASN A 100 -12.13 9.61 3.85
C ASN A 100 -10.64 9.89 4.22
N ASN A 101 -10.38 11.03 4.86
CA ASN A 101 -8.99 11.39 5.24
C ASN A 101 -8.36 10.38 6.20
N ALA A 102 -9.14 9.84 7.15
CA ALA A 102 -8.63 8.88 8.12
C ALA A 102 -8.24 7.55 7.45
N SER A 103 -9.06 7.07 6.50
CA SER A 103 -8.73 5.85 5.74
C SER A 103 -7.45 6.03 4.91
N LEU A 104 -7.22 7.21 4.34
CA LEU A 104 -5.98 7.52 3.61
C LEU A 104 -4.76 7.68 4.53
N ALA A 105 -4.94 8.24 5.74
CA ALA A 105 -3.87 8.38 6.72
C ALA A 105 -3.37 7.01 7.22
N VAL A 106 -4.31 6.13 7.54
CA VAL A 106 -4.04 4.73 7.91
C VAL A 106 -3.31 4.00 6.77
N LEU A 107 -3.78 4.17 5.53
CA LEU A 107 -3.11 3.60 4.36
C LEU A 107 -1.67 4.13 4.18
N GLY A 108 -1.47 5.44 4.30
CA GLY A 108 -0.14 6.07 4.18
C GLY A 108 0.88 5.50 5.16
N ALA A 109 0.49 5.30 6.42
CA ALA A 109 1.33 4.70 7.44
C ALA A 109 1.73 3.24 7.11
N TYR A 110 0.87 2.48 6.43
CA TYR A 110 1.17 1.11 6.02
C TYR A 110 2.18 1.01 4.87
N HIS A 111 2.18 1.95 3.93
CA HIS A 111 2.99 1.82 2.70
C HIS A 111 4.41 2.34 2.80
N GLU A 112 4.70 3.26 3.72
CA GLU A 112 6.03 3.85 3.81
C GLU A 112 7.10 2.80 4.19
N LEU A 113 6.74 1.74 4.93
CA LEU A 113 7.72 0.78 5.48
C LEU A 113 7.77 -0.59 4.77
N THR A 114 6.71 -1.06 4.11
CA THR A 114 6.70 -2.40 3.46
C THR A 114 7.79 -2.58 2.40
N PRO A 115 7.99 -1.64 1.44
CA PRO A 115 9.08 -1.74 0.47
C PRO A 115 10.47 -1.65 1.14
N GLN A 116 10.57 -1.00 2.31
CA GLN A 116 11.82 -0.90 3.06
C GLN A 116 12.20 -2.27 3.67
N PHE A 117 11.23 -2.99 4.23
CA PHE A 117 11.44 -4.36 4.72
C PHE A 117 11.77 -5.36 3.59
N GLU A 118 11.11 -5.26 2.43
CA GLU A 118 11.44 -6.09 1.26
C GLU A 118 12.89 -5.85 0.80
N ARG A 119 13.32 -4.58 0.71
CA ARG A 119 14.70 -4.22 0.39
C ARG A 119 15.68 -4.72 1.44
N LEU A 120 15.34 -4.64 2.73
CA LEU A 120 16.19 -5.15 3.80
C LEU A 120 16.40 -6.67 3.66
N HIS A 121 15.34 -7.43 3.44
CA HIS A 121 15.45 -8.88 3.23
C HIS A 121 16.31 -9.23 2.00
N ALA A 122 16.13 -8.50 0.90
CA ALA A 122 16.96 -8.66 -0.30
C ALA A 122 18.45 -8.35 -0.04
N ARG A 123 18.77 -7.27 0.68
CA ARG A 123 20.14 -6.92 1.09
C ARG A 123 20.79 -7.99 1.97
N LEU A 124 19.98 -8.70 2.76
CA LEU A 124 20.42 -9.80 3.61
C LEU A 124 20.48 -11.15 2.87
N GLY A 125 20.41 -11.14 1.53
CA GLY A 125 20.52 -12.35 0.71
C GLY A 125 19.29 -13.27 0.79
N GLY A 126 18.16 -12.76 1.27
CA GLY A 126 16.96 -13.57 1.52
C GLY A 126 17.06 -14.48 2.74
N ASP A 127 18.01 -14.22 3.66
CA ASP A 127 18.17 -14.95 4.90
C ASP A 127 17.14 -14.47 5.95
N TRP A 128 16.15 -15.32 6.22
CA TRP A 128 15.10 -15.06 7.18
C TRP A 128 15.61 -14.87 8.61
N ALA A 129 16.61 -15.63 9.05
CA ALA A 129 17.15 -15.51 10.40
C ALA A 129 17.83 -14.14 10.60
N ARG A 130 18.63 -13.72 9.61
CA ARG A 130 19.27 -12.39 9.61
C ARG A 130 18.23 -11.27 9.51
N PHE A 131 17.21 -11.45 8.68
CA PHE A 131 16.13 -10.48 8.56
C PHE A 131 15.37 -10.28 9.88
N TYR A 132 14.95 -11.36 10.55
CA TYR A 132 14.28 -11.25 11.85
C TYR A 132 15.19 -10.70 12.95
N ALA A 133 16.50 -10.95 12.90
CA ALA A 133 17.46 -10.36 13.84
C ALA A 133 17.58 -8.84 13.64
N GLU A 134 17.70 -8.40 12.37
CA GLU A 134 17.87 -6.99 12.05
C GLU A 134 16.60 -6.17 12.30
N VAL A 135 15.42 -6.73 12.00
CA VAL A 135 14.15 -6.10 12.35
C VAL A 135 13.99 -5.96 13.88
N ARG A 136 14.41 -6.96 14.66
CA ARG A 136 14.40 -6.87 16.14
C ARG A 136 15.35 -5.79 16.65
N ARG A 137 16.55 -5.69 16.07
CA ARG A 137 17.53 -4.64 16.39
C ARG A 137 16.94 -3.25 16.12
N LEU A 138 16.34 -3.04 14.96
CA LEU A 138 15.71 -1.77 14.58
C LEU A 138 14.52 -1.43 15.46
N ALA A 139 13.69 -2.42 15.84
CA ALA A 139 12.54 -2.19 16.71
C ALA A 139 12.94 -1.74 18.14
N ALA A 140 14.11 -2.17 18.62
CA ALA A 140 14.65 -1.79 19.93
C ALA A 140 15.19 -0.35 19.99
N LEU A 141 15.42 0.31 18.85
CA LEU A 141 15.91 1.69 18.82
C LEU A 141 14.78 2.68 19.18
N PRO A 142 15.10 3.87 19.72
CA PRO A 142 14.17 5.00 19.82
C PRO A 142 13.63 5.40 18.44
N ALA A 143 12.37 5.87 18.36
CA ALA A 143 11.70 6.23 17.11
C ALA A 143 12.54 7.05 16.10
N PRO A 144 13.31 8.10 16.48
CA PRO A 144 14.13 8.86 15.53
C PRO A 144 15.29 8.05 14.90
N GLN A 145 15.66 6.92 15.50
CA GLN A 145 16.77 6.05 15.09
C GLN A 145 16.30 4.77 14.35
N ARG A 146 14.98 4.53 14.27
CA ARG A 146 14.40 3.41 13.50
C ARG A 146 14.34 3.75 12.01
N ARG A 147 15.49 3.76 11.33
CA ARG A 147 15.55 3.94 9.86
C ARG A 147 15.92 2.61 9.19
N LEU A 148 15.14 2.19 8.20
CA LEU A 148 15.36 1.01 7.34
C LEU A 148 16.06 1.38 6.03
#